data_AF-A0A0L0F0G0-F1
#
_entry.id   AF-A0A0L0F0G0-F1
#
_cell.length_a   1.000
_cell.length_b   1.000
_cell.length_c   1.000
_cell.angle_alpha   90.00
_cell.angle_beta   90.00
_cell.angle_gamma   90.00
#
_symmetry.space_group_name_H-M   'P 1'
#
loop_
_entity.id
_entity.type
_entity.pdbx_description
1 polymer ?
#
loop_
_entity_poly.entity_id
_entity_poly.type
_entity_poly.pdbx_seq_one_letter_code
_entity_poly.pdbx_strand_id
1 'polypeptide(L)' 'PYRAPELCLGSKTYRTEVDIWAAGCIFAELVLNRKLFADVPSDLAHLNNIISIVPPPPAEHWKVSTMG' A
#
# COMPACT_ATOMS: atom_id res chain seq x y z
N PRO A 1 -6.56 -3.72 -6.88
CA PRO A 1 -5.12 -4.05 -6.94
C PRO A 1 -4.16 -2.87 -6.66
N TYR A 2 -4.34 -1.69 -7.24
CA TYR A 2 -3.39 -0.55 -7.08
C TYR A 2 -3.74 0.43 -5.94
N ARG A 3 -4.66 0.02 -5.04
CA ARG A 3 -5.07 0.86 -3.92
C ARG A 3 -3.97 0.85 -2.85
N ALA A 4 -3.57 2.04 -2.42
CA ALA A 4 -2.58 2.23 -1.37
C ALA A 4 -3.13 1.78 0.01
N PRO A 5 -2.26 1.31 0.93
CA PRO A 5 -2.69 0.75 2.21
C PRO A 5 -3.49 1.73 3.07
N GLU A 6 -3.17 3.01 3.03
CA GLU A 6 -3.89 4.08 3.74
C GLU A 6 -5.33 4.26 3.24
N LEU A 7 -5.58 4.03 1.94
CA LEU A 7 -6.93 4.05 1.40
C LEU A 7 -7.74 2.82 1.83
N CYS A 8 -7.09 1.67 1.97
CA CYS A 8 -7.73 0.47 2.54
C CYS A 8 -8.08 0.62 4.03
N LEU A 9 -7.32 1.45 4.76
CA LEU A 9 -7.62 1.84 6.15
C LEU A 9 -8.69 2.94 6.27
N GLY A 10 -9.24 3.42 5.14
CA GLY A 10 -10.31 4.41 5.13
C GLY A 10 -9.85 5.87 5.10
N SER A 11 -8.57 6.13 4.78
CA SER A 11 -8.13 7.50 4.49
C SER A 11 -8.95 8.08 3.36
N LYS A 12 -9.49 9.28 3.58
CA LYS A 12 -10.18 10.09 2.54
C LYS A 12 -9.25 11.09 1.87
N THR A 13 -8.01 11.18 2.35
CA THR A 13 -7.04 12.15 1.86
C THR A 13 -6.24 11.50 0.74
N TYR A 14 -6.56 11.88 -0.49
CA TYR A 14 -5.78 11.52 -1.66
C TYR A 14 -4.61 12.49 -1.78
N ARG A 15 -3.40 11.96 -1.94
CA ARG A 15 -2.16 12.74 -2.05
C ARG A 15 -1.21 12.06 -3.03
N THR A 16 -0.12 12.74 -3.37
CA THR A 16 0.90 12.26 -4.32
C THR A 16 1.47 10.88 -3.96
N GLU A 17 1.51 10.55 -2.66
CA GLU A 17 1.98 9.25 -2.16
C GLU A 17 1.13 8.08 -2.69
N VAL A 18 -0.18 8.29 -2.89
CA VAL A 18 -1.08 7.27 -3.46
C VAL A 18 -0.73 6.96 -4.92
N ASP A 19 -0.41 8.00 -5.69
CA ASP A 19 -0.03 7.83 -7.10
C ASP A 19 1.33 7.14 -7.22
N ILE A 20 2.28 7.49 -6.33
CA ILE A 20 3.59 6.82 -6.24
C ILE A 20 3.41 5.34 -5.91
N TRP A 21 2.49 5.00 -5.00
CA TRP A 21 2.16 3.61 -4.68
C TRP A 21 1.67 2.86 -5.92
N ALA A 22 0.70 3.42 -6.64
CA ALA A 22 0.16 2.81 -7.86
C ALA A 22 1.25 2.61 -8.93
N ALA A 23 2.10 3.62 -9.15
CA ALA A 23 3.24 3.53 -10.07
C ALA A 23 4.23 2.43 -9.65
N GLY A 24 4.53 2.30 -8.36
CA GLY A 24 5.36 1.24 -7.82
C GLY A 24 4.80 -0.16 -8.05
N CYS A 25 3.47 -0.33 -7.89
CA CYS A 25 2.79 -1.58 -8.20
C CYS A 25 2.94 -1.94 -9.69
N ILE A 26 2.67 -0.99 -10.59
CA ILE A 26 2.80 -1.20 -12.04
C ILE A 26 4.24 -1.55 -12.41
N PHE A 27 5.21 -0.82 -11.86
CA PHE A 27 6.63 -1.09 -12.10
C PHE A 27 7.02 -2.51 -11.67
N ALA A 28 6.60 -2.95 -10.48
CA ALA A 28 6.84 -4.30 -10.00
C ALA A 28 6.16 -5.36 -10.87
N GLU A 29 4.93 -5.11 -11.36
CA GLU A 29 4.25 -6.03 -12.29
C GLU A 29 4.98 -6.16 -13.61
N LEU A 30 5.53 -5.07 -14.15
CA LEU A 30 6.35 -5.10 -15.36
C LEU A 30 7.62 -5.92 -15.16
N VAL A 31 8.27 -5.80 -14.00
CA VAL A 31 9.48 -6.58 -13.67
C VAL A 31 9.16 -8.06 -13.46
N LEU A 32 8.05 -8.38 -12.79
CA LEU A 32 7.66 -9.75 -12.48
C LEU A 32 6.92 -10.45 -13.63
N ASN A 33 6.45 -9.69 -14.63
CA ASN A 33 5.58 -10.13 -15.72
C ASN A 33 4.33 -10.89 -15.24
N ARG A 34 3.82 -10.52 -14.05
CA ARG A 34 2.61 -11.05 -13.42
C ARG A 34 2.04 -10.01 -12.47
N LYS A 35 0.75 -10.13 -12.14
CA LYS A 35 0.10 -9.27 -11.13
C LYS A 35 0.82 -9.35 -9.78
N LEU A 36 1.07 -8.19 -9.17
CA LEU A 36 1.74 -8.09 -7.87
C LEU A 36 0.76 -8.44 -6.76
N PHE A 37 -0.48 -7.94 -6.88
CA PHE A 37 -1.57 -8.21 -5.95
C PHE A 37 -2.74 -8.87 -6.67
N ALA A 38 -3.32 -9.90 -6.04
CA ALA A 38 -4.53 -10.52 -6.55
C ALA A 38 -5.74 -9.57 -6.43
N ASP A 39 -6.68 -9.68 -7.36
CA ASP A 39 -7.95 -8.98 -7.26
C ASP A 39 -8.80 -9.64 -6.16
N VAL A 40 -9.00 -8.92 -5.06
CA VAL A 40 -9.79 -9.38 -3.91
C VAL A 40 -10.96 -8.42 -3.66
N PRO A 41 -12.14 -8.91 -3.22
CA PRO A 41 -13.35 -8.10 -3.12
C PRO A 41 -13.39 -7.21 -1.85
N SER A 42 -12.44 -7.35 -0.92
CA SER A 42 -12.44 -6.65 0.36
C SER A 42 -11.17 -5.83 0.54
N ASP A 43 -11.33 -4.58 1.00
CA ASP A 43 -10.22 -3.68 1.34
C ASP A 43 -9.31 -4.28 2.43
N LEU A 44 -9.88 -4.98 3.41
CA LEU A 44 -9.11 -5.68 4.44
C LEU A 44 -8.31 -6.86 3.87
N ALA A 45 -8.91 -7.61 2.93
CA ALA A 45 -8.20 -8.69 2.26
C ALA A 45 -7.05 -8.14 1.38
N HIS A 46 -7.27 -7.01 0.71
CA HIS A 46 -6.25 -6.33 -0.08
C HIS A 46 -5.11 -5.82 0.82
N LEU A 47 -5.46 -5.22 1.95
CA LEU A 47 -4.48 -4.76 2.95
C LEU A 47 -3.62 -5.91 3.50
N ASN A 48 -4.22 -7.05 3.79
CA ASN A 48 -3.47 -8.23 4.23
C ASN A 48 -2.48 -8.74 3.16
N ASN A 49 -2.87 -8.69 1.88
CA ASN A 49 -1.96 -9.01 0.77
C ASN A 49 -0.83 -7.98 0.63
N ILE A 50 -1.10 -6.70 0.90
CA ILE A 50 -0.06 -5.67 0.92
C ILE A 50 0.94 -5.97 2.04
N ILE A 51 0.46 -6.18 3.27
CA ILE A 51 1.32 -6.39 4.45
C ILE A 51 2.19 -7.65 4.33
N SER A 52 1.71 -8.69 3.64
CA SER A 52 2.49 -9.91 3.44
C SER A 52 3.67 -9.74 2.48
N ILE A 53 3.60 -8.76 1.57
CA ILE A 53 4.65 -8.46 0.58
C ILE A 53 5.51 -7.29 1.05
N VAL A 54 4.89 -6.24 1.55
CA VAL A 54 5.51 -5.00 2.06
C VAL A 54 5.12 -4.86 3.54
N PRO A 55 5.88 -5.48 4.46
CA PRO A 55 5.57 -5.40 5.87
C PRO A 55 5.74 -3.96 6.37
N PRO A 56 4.95 -3.53 7.37
CA PRO A 56 5.11 -2.24 7.97
C PRO A 56 6.53 -2.11 8.56
N PRO A 57 7.12 -0.91 8.51
CA PRO A 57 8.43 -0.69 9.11
C PRO A 57 8.37 -0.99 10.63
N PRO A 58 9.50 -1.44 11.23
CA PRO A 58 9.58 -1.70 12.67
C PRO A 58 9.14 -0.47 13.47
N ALA A 59 8.60 -0.67 14.67
CA ALA A 59 8.06 0.41 15.51
C ALA A 59 9.06 1.57 15.73
N GLU A 60 10.36 1.28 15.78
CA GLU A 60 11.43 2.27 15.92
C GLU A 60 11.55 3.24 14.73
N HIS A 61 11.08 2.85 13.56
CA HIS A 61 11.08 3.67 12.34
C HIS A 61 9.81 4.50 12.20
N TRP A 62 8.78 4.24 13.02
CA TRP A 62 7.63 5.12 13.10
C TRP A 62 8.05 6.37 13.87
N LYS A 63 8.51 7.39 13.15
CA LYS A 63 8.59 8.74 13.74
C LYS A 63 7.17 9.16 14.04
N VAL A 64 6.78 9.02 15.31
CA VAL A 64 5.57 9.63 15.83
C VAL A 64 5.78 11.12 15.62
N SER A 65 5.14 11.69 14.59
CA SER A 65 4.99 13.13 14.49
C SER A 65 4.06 13.53 15.62
N THR A 66 4.62 13.68 16.82
CA THR A 66 3.99 14.40 17.91
C THR A 66 3.78 15.82 17.39
N MET A 67 2.59 16.08 16.88
CA MET A 67 2.13 17.44 16.61
C MET A 67 2.12 18.17 17.95
N GLY A 68 2.97 19.20 18.04
CA GLY A 68 2.74 20.34 18.94
C GLY A 68 1.71 21.28 18.35
#